data_AF-A0A1A7ZZI1-F1
#
_entry.id   AF-A0A1A7ZZI1-F1
#
_cell.length_a   1.000
_cell.length_b   1.000
_cell.length_c   1.000
_cell.angle_alpha   90.00
_cell.angle_beta   90.00
_cell.angle_gamma   90.00
#
_symmetry.space_group_name_H-M   'P 1'
#
loop_
_entity.id
_entity.type
_entity.pdbx_description
1 polymer ?
#
loop_
_entity_poly.entity_id
_entity_poly.type
_entity_poly.pdbx_seq_one_letter_code
_entity_poly.pdbx_strand_id
1 'polypeptide(L)'
;YWNSSNPKFLRDDYAVEVKLNDYLDIVCPHYPQGEVPLLDAERYVLYMVEREDYDSCKPQSYDQMRWECGHPFAPHAPEKFSEKFQRFTPFTFGKEFRQGESYYYISKPLHHHGQECLRLRVDVIAADGSQAARVANGGAGGAGVGAGGGVHNPSNRLPAADDPVIVLPKVESVRTDAAVTSTSLSILSLLVPLLLVLL
;
A
#
# COMPACT_ATOMS: atom_id res chain seq x y z
N TYR A 1 -17.66 10.56 -7.87
CA TYR A 1 -17.87 11.91 -7.30
C TYR A 1 -18.12 11.78 -5.82
N TRP A 2 -17.27 12.39 -5.00
CA TRP A 2 -17.24 12.26 -3.55
C TRP A 2 -17.74 13.55 -2.88
N ASN A 3 -19.05 13.72 -2.78
CA ASN A 3 -19.69 14.87 -2.14
C ASN A 3 -21.03 14.46 -1.53
N SER A 4 -21.53 15.24 -0.58
CA SER A 4 -22.77 14.97 0.15
C SER A 4 -24.03 15.00 -0.73
N SER A 5 -23.98 15.74 -1.83
CA SER A 5 -25.08 15.88 -2.78
C SER A 5 -25.26 14.67 -3.69
N ASN A 6 -24.28 13.76 -3.74
CA ASN A 6 -24.38 12.54 -4.56
C ASN A 6 -25.33 11.54 -3.88
N PRO A 7 -26.48 11.21 -4.51
CA PRO A 7 -27.52 10.39 -3.90
C PRO A 7 -27.06 8.97 -3.55
N LYS A 8 -25.96 8.49 -4.14
CA LYS A 8 -25.41 7.18 -3.82
C LYS A 8 -24.89 7.09 -2.38
N PHE A 9 -24.48 8.20 -1.76
CA PHE A 9 -24.05 8.21 -0.36
C PHE A 9 -25.22 8.27 0.64
N LEU A 10 -26.45 8.56 0.21
CA LEU A 10 -27.58 8.76 1.14
C LEU A 10 -28.06 7.49 1.86
N ARG A 11 -27.68 6.31 1.34
CA ARG A 11 -28.18 5.01 1.84
C ARG A 11 -27.12 4.24 2.64
N ASP A 12 -25.94 4.82 2.84
CA ASP A 12 -24.82 4.22 3.58
C ASP A 12 -24.37 2.83 3.10
N ASP A 13 -24.80 2.43 1.89
CA ASP A 13 -24.56 1.13 1.26
C ASP A 13 -23.84 1.26 -0.09
N TYR A 14 -23.25 2.43 -0.37
CA TYR A 14 -22.58 2.69 -1.64
C TYR A 14 -21.42 1.71 -1.84
N ALA A 15 -21.59 0.82 -2.83
CA ALA A 15 -20.58 -0.11 -3.28
C ALA A 15 -20.36 -0.02 -4.80
N VAL A 16 -19.17 -0.42 -5.25
CA VAL A 16 -18.83 -0.63 -6.66
C VAL A 16 -18.05 -1.93 -6.82
N GLU A 17 -18.19 -2.57 -7.98
CA GLU A 17 -17.41 -3.76 -8.34
C GLU A 17 -16.33 -3.37 -9.34
N VAL A 18 -15.13 -3.91 -9.16
CA VAL A 18 -13.97 -3.68 -10.04
C VAL A 18 -13.22 -4.98 -10.28
N LYS A 19 -12.48 -5.06 -11.39
CA LYS A 19 -11.55 -6.17 -11.65
C LYS A 19 -10.12 -5.74 -11.34
N LEU A 20 -9.21 -6.72 -11.25
CA LEU A 20 -7.78 -6.39 -11.20
C LEU A 20 -7.36 -5.62 -12.46
N ASN A 21 -6.50 -4.63 -12.25
CA ASN A 21 -6.02 -3.64 -13.20
C ASN A 21 -7.03 -2.58 -13.64
N ASP A 22 -8.26 -2.62 -13.14
CA ASP A 22 -9.19 -1.51 -13.30
C ASP A 22 -8.75 -0.31 -12.45
N TYR A 23 -9.36 0.84 -12.74
CA TYR A 23 -9.12 2.09 -12.07
C TYR A 23 -10.40 2.59 -11.40
N LEU A 24 -10.28 3.07 -10.16
CA LEU A 24 -11.31 3.85 -9.49
C LEU A 24 -10.87 5.31 -9.45
N ASP A 25 -11.66 6.16 -10.09
CA ASP A 25 -11.48 7.61 -10.04
C ASP A 25 -12.41 8.22 -8.98
N ILE A 26 -11.82 8.71 -7.89
CA ILE A 26 -12.50 9.50 -6.88
C ILE A 26 -12.32 10.98 -7.22
N VAL A 27 -13.41 11.59 -7.69
CA VAL A 27 -13.47 13.01 -8.02
C VAL A 27 -13.93 13.80 -6.80
N CYS A 28 -13.12 14.74 -6.34
CA CYS A 28 -13.38 15.62 -5.20
C CYS A 28 -14.54 16.60 -5.46
N PRO A 29 -15.14 17.20 -4.41
CA PRO A 29 -16.06 18.33 -4.58
C PRO A 29 -15.38 19.47 -5.33
N HIS A 30 -16.10 20.09 -6.25
CA HIS A 30 -15.61 21.20 -7.05
C HIS A 30 -16.74 22.19 -7.30
N TYR A 31 -16.42 23.47 -7.18
CA TYR A 31 -17.34 24.57 -7.32
C TYR A 31 -16.70 25.67 -8.17
N PRO A 32 -17.45 26.30 -9.09
CA PRO A 32 -16.98 27.49 -9.79
C PRO A 32 -16.67 28.62 -8.80
N GLN A 33 -15.67 29.44 -9.13
CA GLN A 33 -15.29 30.57 -8.27
C GLN A 33 -16.45 31.57 -8.16
N GLY A 34 -16.79 31.92 -6.92
CA GLY A 34 -17.83 32.90 -6.61
C GLY A 34 -19.25 32.36 -6.53
N GLU A 35 -19.51 31.10 -6.91
CA GLU A 35 -20.84 30.49 -6.79
C GLU A 35 -21.15 30.03 -5.36
N VAL A 36 -20.15 29.51 -4.66
CA VAL A 36 -20.29 28.98 -3.29
C VAL A 36 -19.30 29.68 -2.36
N PRO A 37 -19.74 30.14 -1.16
CA PRO A 37 -18.83 30.68 -0.15
C PRO A 37 -17.72 29.69 0.24
N LEU A 38 -16.53 30.18 0.56
CA LEU A 38 -15.37 29.35 0.93
C LEU A 38 -15.66 28.37 2.10
N LEU A 39 -16.56 28.76 3.00
CA LEU A 39 -16.96 28.01 4.19
C LEU A 39 -18.01 26.92 3.90
N ASP A 40 -18.74 27.03 2.80
CA ASP A 40 -19.78 26.08 2.40
C ASP A 40 -19.25 25.04 1.41
N ALA A 41 -18.12 25.33 0.77
CA ALA A 41 -17.47 24.41 -0.16
C ALA A 41 -16.87 23.21 0.56
N GLU A 42 -17.42 22.02 0.29
CA GLU A 42 -17.00 20.77 0.91
C GLU A 42 -15.53 20.42 0.61
N ARG A 43 -14.84 19.90 1.63
CA ARG A 43 -13.45 19.45 1.59
C ARG A 43 -13.29 18.21 2.45
N TYR A 44 -12.46 17.26 2.01
CA TYR A 44 -12.38 15.96 2.67
C TYR A 44 -10.97 15.42 2.71
N VAL A 45 -10.64 14.70 3.79
CA VAL A 45 -9.52 13.75 3.81
C VAL A 45 -10.07 12.36 3.59
N LEU A 46 -9.54 11.64 2.59
CA LEU A 46 -9.91 10.28 2.22
C LEU A 46 -8.98 9.29 2.90
N TYR A 47 -9.56 8.26 3.50
CA TYR A 47 -8.84 7.17 4.16
C TYR A 47 -9.19 5.84 3.51
N MET A 48 -8.20 4.97 3.39
CA MET A 48 -8.42 3.56 3.09
C MET A 48 -8.32 2.79 4.41
N VAL A 49 -9.41 2.15 4.81
CA VAL A 49 -9.56 1.60 6.16
C VAL A 49 -9.95 0.13 6.14
N GLU A 50 -9.84 -0.52 7.30
CA GLU A 50 -10.36 -1.87 7.50
C GLU A 50 -11.88 -1.84 7.75
N ARG A 51 -12.51 -3.01 7.75
CA ARG A 51 -13.97 -3.12 7.80
C ARG A 51 -14.56 -2.50 9.08
N GLU A 52 -13.94 -2.73 10.23
CA GLU A 52 -14.40 -2.23 11.52
C GLU A 52 -14.39 -0.69 11.59
N ASP A 53 -13.38 -0.08 10.97
CA ASP A 53 -13.21 1.38 10.86
C ASP A 53 -14.21 2.00 9.88
N TYR A 54 -14.55 1.27 8.82
CA TYR A 54 -15.60 1.64 7.87
C TYR A 54 -16.98 1.64 8.53
N ASP A 55 -17.28 0.61 9.33
CA ASP A 55 -18.55 0.49 10.03
C ASP A 55 -18.70 1.57 11.13
N SER A 56 -17.61 1.86 11.85
CA SER A 56 -17.57 2.90 12.89
C SER A 56 -17.26 4.30 12.36
N CYS A 57 -17.01 4.44 11.06
CA CYS A 57 -16.69 5.72 10.42
C CYS A 57 -15.50 6.44 11.05
N LYS A 58 -14.46 5.69 11.46
CA LYS A 58 -13.33 6.24 12.22
C LYS A 58 -12.00 5.64 11.74
N PRO A 59 -11.11 6.43 11.11
CA PRO A 59 -9.77 5.96 10.81
C PRO A 59 -8.95 5.78 12.10
N GLN A 60 -8.07 4.79 12.12
CA GLN A 60 -7.17 4.49 13.25
C GLN A 60 -6.04 5.50 13.35
N SER A 61 -5.44 5.88 12.22
CA SER A 61 -4.34 6.84 12.18
C SER A 61 -4.28 7.62 10.86
N TYR A 62 -3.43 8.64 10.83
CA TYR A 62 -3.12 9.39 9.62
C TYR A 62 -2.39 8.54 8.57
N ASP A 63 -1.77 7.43 8.96
CA ASP A 63 -1.06 6.54 8.03
C ASP A 63 -2.00 5.81 7.07
N GLN A 64 -3.30 5.73 7.41
CA GLN A 64 -4.36 5.23 6.53
C GLN A 64 -4.85 6.30 5.52
N MET A 65 -4.33 7.53 5.59
CA MET A 65 -4.69 8.59 4.64
C MET A 65 -4.29 8.18 3.23
N ARG A 66 -5.26 8.27 2.31
CA ARG A 66 -5.06 7.96 0.90
C ARG A 66 -4.96 9.19 0.03
N TRP A 67 -5.72 10.24 0.35
CA TRP A 67 -5.79 11.47 -0.43
C TRP A 67 -6.42 12.63 0.35
N GLU A 68 -6.17 13.87 -0.06
CA GLU A 68 -6.80 15.08 0.50
C GLU A 68 -7.49 15.87 -0.62
N CYS A 69 -8.81 16.03 -0.54
CA CYS A 69 -9.58 16.93 -1.38
C CYS A 69 -9.56 18.35 -0.79
N GLY A 70 -8.44 19.06 -0.97
CA GLY A 70 -8.17 20.37 -0.37
C GLY A 70 -8.53 21.58 -1.24
N HIS A 71 -8.75 21.39 -2.55
CA HIS A 71 -8.86 22.47 -3.54
C HIS A 71 -10.24 22.55 -4.22
N PRO A 72 -11.31 22.97 -3.52
CA PRO A 72 -12.67 22.98 -4.09
C PRO A 72 -12.86 23.97 -5.25
N PHE A 73 -11.98 24.96 -5.42
CA PHE A 73 -12.07 25.99 -6.47
C PHE A 73 -10.93 25.89 -7.49
N ALA A 74 -10.39 24.68 -7.70
CA ALA A 74 -9.34 24.45 -8.68
C ALA A 74 -9.72 25.04 -10.07
N PRO A 75 -8.83 25.78 -10.75
CA PRO A 75 -9.19 26.63 -11.89
C PRO A 75 -9.52 25.87 -13.18
N HIS A 76 -9.07 24.62 -13.32
CA HIS A 76 -9.18 23.87 -14.57
C HIS A 76 -10.15 22.69 -14.49
N ALA A 77 -10.00 21.86 -13.47
CA ALA A 77 -10.80 20.67 -13.29
C ALA A 77 -10.90 20.31 -11.80
N PRO A 78 -11.93 19.55 -11.40
CA PRO A 78 -11.97 18.93 -10.10
C PRO A 78 -10.71 18.11 -9.83
N GLU A 79 -10.24 18.17 -8.59
CA GLU A 79 -9.17 17.28 -8.13
C GLU A 79 -9.63 15.82 -8.23
N LYS A 80 -8.74 14.95 -8.72
CA LYS A 80 -9.05 13.54 -8.98
C LYS A 80 -7.95 12.65 -8.42
N PHE A 81 -8.35 11.75 -7.55
CA PHE A 81 -7.53 10.65 -7.08
C PHE A 81 -7.88 9.38 -7.87
N SER A 82 -6.86 8.73 -8.43
CA SER A 82 -7.02 7.49 -9.20
C SER A 82 -6.34 6.34 -8.47
N GLU A 83 -7.11 5.34 -8.08
CA GLU A 83 -6.60 4.08 -7.52
C GLU A 83 -6.55 3.01 -8.61
N LYS A 84 -5.43 2.30 -8.73
CA LYS A 84 -5.31 1.15 -9.61
C LYS A 84 -5.40 -0.13 -8.79
N PHE A 85 -6.33 -1.02 -9.15
CA PHE A 85 -6.53 -2.30 -8.47
C PHE A 85 -5.51 -3.35 -8.92
N GLN A 86 -4.24 -3.11 -8.64
CA GLN A 86 -3.15 -3.99 -9.05
C GLN A 86 -2.77 -5.00 -7.96
N ARG A 87 -2.39 -6.20 -8.39
CA ARG A 87 -1.98 -7.29 -7.48
C ARG A 87 -0.64 -7.03 -6.80
N PHE A 88 0.26 -6.34 -7.50
CA PHE A 88 1.60 -6.03 -7.03
C PHE A 88 1.89 -4.57 -7.32
N THR A 89 2.47 -3.89 -6.35
CA THR A 89 2.84 -2.48 -6.47
C THR A 89 4.34 -2.32 -6.27
N PRO A 90 5.05 -1.62 -7.18
CA PRO A 90 6.47 -1.32 -6.98
C PRO A 90 6.70 -0.25 -5.90
N PHE A 91 5.64 0.43 -5.45
CA PHE A 91 5.71 1.46 -4.41
C PHE A 91 5.60 0.84 -3.02
N THR A 92 6.53 1.17 -2.11
CA THR A 92 6.62 0.59 -0.77
C THR A 92 5.38 0.83 0.09
N PHE A 93 4.69 1.95 -0.11
CA PHE A 93 3.44 2.27 0.57
C PHE A 93 2.22 2.14 -0.35
N GLY A 94 2.39 1.43 -1.48
CA GLY A 94 1.29 1.16 -2.39
C GLY A 94 0.38 0.09 -1.82
N LYS A 95 -0.91 0.15 -2.17
CA LYS A 95 -1.84 -0.91 -1.83
C LYS A 95 -1.81 -2.02 -2.87
N GLU A 96 -1.78 -3.26 -2.40
CA GLU A 96 -1.98 -4.45 -3.21
C GLU A 96 -3.42 -4.97 -3.07
N PHE A 97 -4.01 -5.35 -4.20
CA PHE A 97 -5.40 -5.79 -4.28
C PHE A 97 -5.51 -7.26 -4.66
N ARG A 98 -6.50 -7.95 -4.08
CA ARG A 98 -6.77 -9.37 -4.30
C ARG A 98 -8.21 -9.56 -4.76
N GLN A 99 -8.40 -10.52 -5.65
CA GLN A 99 -9.74 -10.93 -6.09
C GLN A 99 -10.48 -11.63 -4.95
N GLY A 100 -11.78 -11.39 -4.87
CA GLY A 100 -12.66 -11.91 -3.82
C GLY A 100 -12.63 -11.09 -2.53
N GLU A 101 -11.83 -10.04 -2.46
CA GLU A 101 -11.73 -9.17 -1.29
C GLU A 101 -12.49 -7.85 -1.50
N SER A 102 -12.97 -7.29 -0.38
CA SER A 102 -13.61 -5.98 -0.32
C SER A 102 -12.68 -4.97 0.34
N TYR A 103 -12.64 -3.76 -0.21
CA TYR A 103 -11.82 -2.66 0.27
C TYR A 103 -12.69 -1.45 0.61
N TYR A 104 -12.33 -0.72 1.65
CA TYR A 104 -13.21 0.28 2.24
C TYR A 104 -12.56 1.67 2.25
N TYR A 105 -13.33 2.65 1.80
CA TYR A 105 -12.94 4.05 1.79
C TYR A 105 -13.93 4.84 2.65
N ILE A 106 -13.41 5.75 3.47
CA ILE A 106 -14.21 6.72 4.24
C ILE A 106 -13.61 8.12 4.09
N SER A 107 -14.39 9.15 4.41
CA SER A 107 -13.88 10.52 4.50
C SER A 107 -14.18 11.21 5.80
N LYS A 108 -13.28 12.12 6.19
CA LYS A 108 -13.52 13.12 7.25
C LYS A 108 -13.50 14.53 6.69
N PRO A 109 -14.40 15.42 7.15
CA PRO A 109 -14.44 16.79 6.67
C PRO A 109 -13.14 17.51 7.04
N LEU A 110 -12.52 18.16 6.07
CA LEU A 110 -11.33 18.96 6.29
C LEU A 110 -11.77 20.34 6.83
N HIS A 111 -11.22 20.74 7.98
CA HIS A 111 -11.58 21.99 8.67
C HIS A 111 -13.10 22.18 8.92
N HIS A 112 -13.84 21.10 9.18
CA HIS A 112 -15.30 21.11 9.39
C HIS A 112 -16.14 21.52 8.16
N HIS A 113 -15.55 21.51 6.96
CA HIS A 113 -16.26 21.82 5.71
C HIS A 113 -16.75 20.54 5.02
N GLY A 114 -17.93 20.04 5.41
CA GLY A 114 -18.57 18.89 4.76
C GLY A 114 -19.35 18.01 5.71
N GLN A 115 -19.95 16.95 5.17
CA GLN A 115 -20.65 15.95 5.97
C GLN A 115 -19.69 14.94 6.60
N GLU A 116 -20.06 14.43 7.77
CA GLU A 116 -19.32 13.35 8.41
C GLU A 116 -19.53 12.02 7.65
N CYS A 117 -18.43 11.32 7.41
CA CYS A 117 -18.39 9.94 6.93
C CYS A 117 -19.19 9.62 5.66
N LEU A 118 -18.82 10.25 4.54
CA LEU A 118 -19.08 9.60 3.25
C LEU A 118 -18.22 8.32 3.18
N ARG A 119 -18.81 7.23 2.70
CA ARG A 119 -18.14 5.93 2.68
C ARG A 119 -18.47 5.11 1.44
N LEU A 120 -17.50 4.34 0.96
CA LEU A 120 -17.58 3.51 -0.24
C LEU A 120 -16.95 2.14 0.03
N ARG A 121 -17.66 1.07 -0.32
CA ARG A 121 -17.08 -0.27 -0.44
C ARG A 121 -16.70 -0.56 -1.88
N VAL A 122 -15.55 -1.19 -2.10
CA VAL A 122 -15.09 -1.62 -3.42
C VAL A 122 -14.84 -3.12 -3.40
N ASP A 123 -15.64 -3.85 -4.17
CA ASP A 123 -15.59 -5.31 -4.24
C ASP A 123 -14.75 -5.72 -5.46
N VAL A 124 -13.63 -6.42 -5.25
CA VAL A 124 -12.73 -6.84 -6.35
C VAL A 124 -13.17 -8.21 -6.85
N ILE A 125 -13.91 -8.23 -7.95
CA ILE A 125 -14.48 -9.46 -8.51
C ILE A 125 -13.48 -10.19 -9.40
N ALA A 126 -13.66 -11.51 -9.52
CA ALA A 126 -12.93 -12.31 -10.48
C ALA A 126 -13.34 -11.96 -11.92
N ALA A 127 -12.44 -12.21 -12.88
CA ALA A 127 -12.66 -11.83 -14.27
C ALA A 127 -13.90 -12.51 -14.90
N ASP A 128 -14.26 -13.68 -14.39
CA ASP A 128 -15.41 -14.51 -14.77
C ASP A 128 -16.72 -14.14 -14.05
N GLY A 129 -16.73 -13.11 -13.18
CA GLY A 129 -17.91 -12.70 -12.41
C GLY A 129 -18.28 -13.65 -11.28
N SER A 130 -17.49 -14.71 -11.05
CA SER A 130 -17.68 -15.64 -9.95
C SER A 130 -17.20 -14.99 -8.65
N GLN A 131 -18.11 -14.69 -7.72
CA GLN A 131 -17.72 -14.50 -6.32
C GLN A 131 -17.30 -15.87 -5.78
N ALA A 132 -16.05 -16.26 -5.99
CA ALA A 132 -15.48 -17.45 -5.36
C ALA A 132 -15.26 -17.14 -3.87
N ALA A 133 -16.36 -17.12 -3.12
CA ALA A 133 -16.36 -17.10 -1.67
C ALA A 133 -15.58 -18.32 -1.19
N ARG A 134 -14.40 -18.10 -0.60
CA ARG A 134 -13.75 -19.12 0.21
C ARG A 134 -14.54 -19.26 1.51
N VAL A 135 -15.60 -20.07 1.47
CA VAL A 135 -16.21 -20.61 2.67
C VAL A 135 -15.22 -21.60 3.28
N ALA A 136 -14.44 -21.16 4.26
CA ALA A 136 -13.77 -22.06 5.18
C ALA A 136 -14.78 -22.48 6.25
N ASN A 137 -15.25 -23.72 6.16
CA ASN A 137 -16.15 -24.33 7.14
C ASN A 137 -15.34 -25.21 8.11
N GLY A 138 -15.48 -24.96 9.42
CA GLY A 138 -15.44 -25.97 10.47
C GLY A 138 -14.12 -26.22 11.23
N GLY A 139 -14.14 -26.03 12.56
CA GLY A 139 -13.22 -26.69 13.49
C GLY A 139 -13.09 -26.03 14.86
N ALA A 140 -13.82 -26.54 15.86
CA ALA A 140 -13.81 -26.10 17.25
C ALA A 140 -12.52 -26.46 18.02
N GLY A 141 -12.17 -25.63 19.03
CA GLY A 141 -11.45 -26.10 20.23
C GLY A 141 -10.32 -25.20 20.76
N GLY A 142 -10.43 -24.81 22.04
CA GLY A 142 -9.26 -24.71 22.94
C GLY A 142 -8.81 -23.31 23.38
N ALA A 143 -8.92 -23.07 24.69
CA ALA A 143 -8.47 -21.88 25.41
C ALA A 143 -6.94 -21.73 25.51
N GLY A 144 -6.46 -20.50 25.71
CA GLY A 144 -5.07 -20.22 26.12
C GLY A 144 -4.76 -18.72 26.21
N VAL A 145 -4.43 -18.26 27.42
CA VAL A 145 -4.05 -16.89 27.80
C VAL A 145 -2.59 -16.60 27.45
N GLY A 146 -2.23 -15.37 27.04
CA GLY A 146 -0.84 -14.91 26.98
C GLY A 146 -0.64 -13.57 26.27
N ALA A 147 0.01 -12.62 26.96
CA ALA A 147 0.31 -11.26 26.54
C ALA A 147 1.51 -11.14 25.59
N GLY A 148 1.64 -10.00 24.88
CA GLY A 148 2.87 -9.56 24.22
C GLY A 148 2.68 -9.18 22.74
N GLY A 149 3.05 -7.95 22.38
CA GLY A 149 2.83 -7.36 21.06
C GLY A 149 3.69 -7.92 19.91
N GLY A 150 3.47 -7.38 18.71
CA GLY A 150 4.32 -7.63 17.54
C GLY A 150 3.51 -7.76 16.25
N VAL A 151 3.79 -6.87 15.30
CA VAL A 151 3.20 -6.77 13.97
C VAL A 151 3.64 -7.96 13.08
N HIS A 152 2.99 -9.11 13.16
CA HIS A 152 3.14 -10.16 12.13
C HIS A 152 1.90 -11.06 12.05
N ASN A 153 1.26 -11.11 10.88
CA ASN A 153 0.17 -12.02 10.55
C ASN A 153 0.71 -13.46 10.35
N PRO A 154 0.20 -14.50 11.04
CA PRO A 154 0.73 -15.87 10.95
C PRO A 154 0.20 -16.72 9.77
N SER A 155 -0.56 -16.18 8.81
CA SER A 155 -1.18 -16.98 7.74
C SER A 155 -0.32 -17.32 6.51
N ASN A 156 1.01 -17.18 6.56
CA ASN A 156 1.90 -17.66 5.49
C ASN A 156 2.77 -18.83 5.98
N ARG A 157 2.18 -20.03 6.06
CA ARG A 157 2.95 -21.28 6.07
C ARG A 157 2.69 -22.00 4.75
N LEU A 158 3.58 -21.77 3.78
CA LEU A 158 3.62 -22.58 2.55
C LEU A 158 3.97 -24.03 2.93
N PRO A 159 3.39 -25.06 2.27
CA PRO A 159 3.90 -26.41 2.40
C PRO A 159 5.32 -26.47 1.83
N ALA A 160 6.22 -27.19 2.51
CA ALA A 160 7.57 -27.44 2.02
C ALA A 160 7.48 -28.12 0.64
N ALA A 161 8.01 -27.47 -0.39
CA ALA A 161 8.25 -28.11 -1.66
C ALA A 161 9.47 -29.04 -1.48
N ASP A 162 9.35 -30.27 -1.94
CA ASP A 162 10.48 -31.19 -2.06
C ASP A 162 11.58 -30.54 -2.93
N ASP A 163 12.75 -30.30 -2.35
CA ASP A 163 13.94 -29.86 -3.09
C ASP A 163 14.42 -31.02 -4.00
N PRO A 164 14.61 -30.80 -5.32
CA PRO A 164 15.28 -31.79 -6.14
C PRO A 164 16.77 -31.85 -5.78
N VAL A 165 17.27 -33.06 -5.56
CA VAL A 165 18.68 -33.34 -5.26
C VAL A 165 19.55 -32.93 -6.46
N ILE A 166 20.23 -31.79 -6.35
CA ILE A 166 21.30 -31.38 -7.27
C ILE A 166 22.59 -32.06 -6.78
N VAL A 167 23.04 -33.09 -7.51
CA VAL A 167 24.35 -33.72 -7.28
C VAL A 167 25.44 -32.82 -7.87
N LEU A 168 26.11 -32.04 -7.02
CA LEU A 168 27.36 -31.36 -7.41
C LEU A 168 28.53 -32.36 -7.38
N PRO A 169 29.45 -32.34 -8.37
CA PRO A 169 30.67 -33.13 -8.32
C PRO A 169 31.65 -32.54 -7.29
N LYS A 170 32.27 -33.43 -6.52
CA LYS A 170 33.27 -33.12 -5.49
C LYS A 170 34.59 -32.74 -6.17
N VAL A 171 35.02 -31.48 -6.03
CA VAL A 171 36.36 -31.05 -6.43
C VAL A 171 37.33 -31.39 -5.28
N GLU A 172 38.24 -32.33 -5.53
CA GLU A 172 39.30 -32.67 -4.58
C GLU A 172 40.45 -31.65 -4.67
N SER A 173 40.74 -31.03 -3.52
CA SER A 173 41.86 -30.11 -3.36
C SER A 173 43.16 -30.92 -3.17
N VAL A 174 43.96 -31.04 -4.23
CA VAL A 174 45.33 -31.56 -4.13
C VAL A 174 46.25 -30.46 -3.61
N ARG A 175 46.78 -30.66 -2.40
CA ARG A 175 47.81 -29.82 -1.78
C ARG A 175 49.18 -30.35 -2.19
N THR A 176 49.90 -29.61 -3.04
CA THR A 176 51.32 -29.84 -3.30
C THR A 176 52.13 -28.74 -2.66
N ASP A 177 52.89 -29.08 -1.62
CA ASP A 177 53.96 -28.25 -1.07
C ASP A 177 55.18 -28.31 -2.00
N ALA A 178 55.68 -27.15 -2.42
CA ALA A 178 57.03 -27.00 -2.94
C ALA A 178 57.55 -25.59 -2.61
N ALA A 179 58.57 -25.55 -1.75
CA ALA A 179 59.29 -24.34 -1.38
C ALA A 179 60.18 -23.85 -2.53
N VAL A 180 60.10 -22.55 -2.85
CA VAL A 180 61.15 -21.87 -3.62
C VAL A 180 61.35 -20.46 -3.05
N THR A 181 62.56 -20.22 -2.56
CA THR A 181 63.14 -18.95 -2.15
C THR A 181 63.32 -17.99 -3.32
N SER A 182 63.17 -16.67 -3.13
CA SER A 182 64.16 -15.66 -3.55
C SER A 182 63.62 -14.23 -3.45
N THR A 183 64.30 -13.43 -2.60
CA THR A 183 64.64 -12.00 -2.77
C THR A 183 63.54 -10.95 -2.95
N SER A 184 63.30 -10.18 -1.88
CA SER A 184 62.68 -8.85 -1.90
C SER A 184 63.68 -7.78 -2.37
N LEU A 185 63.36 -7.04 -3.43
CA LEU A 185 64.07 -5.82 -3.84
C LEU A 185 63.19 -4.60 -3.54
N SER A 186 63.70 -3.75 -2.64
CA SER A 186 63.15 -2.46 -2.24
C SER A 186 63.31 -1.43 -3.35
N ILE A 187 62.24 -0.67 -3.67
CA ILE A 187 62.35 0.59 -4.41
C ILE A 187 61.47 1.62 -3.68
N LEU A 188 62.10 2.33 -2.73
CA LEU A 188 61.74 3.71 -2.40
C LEU A 188 61.97 4.60 -3.63
N SER A 189 61.29 5.74 -3.66
CA SER A 189 61.29 6.80 -4.68
C SER A 189 60.19 6.58 -5.73
N LEU A 190 59.27 7.52 -5.97
CA LEU A 190 59.47 8.95 -6.10
C LEU A 190 58.20 9.73 -5.68
N LEU A 191 58.43 10.69 -4.78
CA LEU A 191 57.95 12.07 -4.89
C LEU A 191 56.43 12.26 -4.83
N VAL A 192 55.99 12.38 -3.57
CA VAL A 192 55.06 13.40 -3.09
C VAL A 192 55.67 14.80 -3.33
N PRO A 193 55.17 15.58 -4.30
CA PRO A 193 55.03 17.01 -4.03
C PRO A 193 53.76 17.52 -4.72
N LEU A 194 52.62 17.46 -4.02
CA LEU A 194 51.41 18.18 -4.45
C LEU A 194 50.64 18.74 -3.24
N LEU A 195 51.38 19.23 -2.24
CA LEU A 195 50.82 19.77 -0.99
C LEU A 195 51.46 21.11 -0.58
N LEU A 196 51.86 21.92 -1.58
CA LEU A 196 52.35 23.28 -1.41
C LEU A 196 51.70 24.25 -2.43
N VAL A 197 50.39 24.10 -2.63
CA VAL A 197 49.55 25.14 -3.24
C VAL A 197 48.32 25.27 -2.36
N LEU A 198 48.44 26.09 -1.31
CA LEU A 198 47.38 26.75 -0.52
C LEU A 198 47.88 26.97 0.93
N LEU A 199 48.92 27.79 1.09
CA LEU A 199 49.16 28.68 2.23
C LEU A 199 50.27 29.67 1.88
#